data_AF-A0A1Q5C6D3-F1
#
_entry.id   AF-A0A1Q5C6D3-F1
#
_cell.length_a   1.000
_cell.length_b   1.000
_cell.length_c   1.000
_cell.angle_alpha   90.00
_cell.angle_beta   90.00
_cell.angle_gamma   90.00
#
_symmetry.space_group_name_H-M   'P 1'
#
loop_
_entity.id
_entity.type
_entity.pdbx_description
1 polymer ?
#
loop_
_entity_poly.entity_id
_entity_poly.type
_entity_poly.pdbx_seq_one_letter_code
_entity_poly.pdbx_strand_id
1 'polypeptide(L)'
;MRSVLPVLRGCLPPLVVHLLIGVPAFFTILCARWYVAHGHCGYEDLRRRDLDGCTYDQIESGGFVLIALFLLGAFVLALLLLYDVRPLRTGRPLGPRLLTLPAVLVPYAGYMMSG
;
A
#
# COMPACT_ATOMS: atom_id res chain seq x y z
N MET A 1 -14.53 30.40 14.70
CA MET A 1 -14.81 28.95 14.86
C MET A 1 -15.99 28.41 14.04
N ARG A 2 -16.82 29.22 13.34
CA ARG A 2 -18.01 28.73 12.59
C ARG A 2 -17.73 28.01 11.26
N SER A 3 -16.52 28.08 10.72
CA SER A 3 -16.14 27.46 9.43
C SER A 3 -15.50 26.08 9.53
N VAL A 4 -15.12 25.64 10.73
CA VAL A 4 -14.35 24.39 10.94
C VAL A 4 -15.23 23.15 10.87
N LEU A 5 -16.45 23.22 11.43
CA LEU A 5 -17.44 22.14 11.42
C LEU A 5 -17.89 21.65 10.03
N PRO A 6 -18.23 22.52 9.06
CA PRO A 6 -18.62 22.07 7.72
C PRO A 6 -17.44 21.47 6.93
N VAL A 7 -16.21 21.99 7.12
CA VAL A 7 -15.00 21.44 6.49
C VAL A 7 -14.68 20.06 7.06
N LEU A 8 -14.74 19.89 8.38
CA LEU A 8 -14.57 18.58 9.04
C LEU A 8 -15.59 17.54 8.56
N ARG A 9 -16.86 17.93 8.41
CA ARG A 9 -17.90 17.05 7.84
C ARG A 9 -17.62 16.66 6.39
N GLY A 10 -17.00 17.53 5.61
CA GLY A 10 -16.55 17.22 4.25
C GLY A 10 -15.35 16.27 4.19
N CYS A 11 -14.49 16.28 5.20
CA CYS A 11 -13.30 15.42 5.30
C CYS A 11 -13.56 14.06 5.95
N LEU A 12 -14.62 13.89 6.74
CA LEU A 12 -14.90 12.62 7.42
C LEU A 12 -15.11 11.45 6.44
N PRO A 13 -15.95 11.57 5.38
CA PRO A 13 -16.13 10.48 4.42
C PRO A 13 -14.84 10.07 3.69
N PRO A 14 -14.03 10.98 3.12
CA PRO A 14 -12.79 10.57 2.47
C PRO A 14 -11.75 10.06 3.44
N LEU A 15 -11.71 10.57 4.68
CA LEU A 15 -10.84 10.02 5.72
C LEU A 15 -11.13 8.54 6.00
N VAL A 16 -12.39 8.17 6.20
CA VAL A 16 -12.77 6.78 6.45
C VAL A 16 -12.40 5.88 5.27
N VAL A 17 -12.64 6.34 4.04
CA VAL A 17 -12.29 5.57 2.84
C VAL A 17 -10.78 5.37 2.73
N HIS A 18 -9.98 6.42 2.94
CA HIS A 18 -8.52 6.30 2.92
C HIS A 18 -7.98 5.38 4.02
N LEU A 19 -8.58 5.39 5.21
CA LEU A 19 -8.23 4.43 6.27
C LEU A 19 -8.55 2.99 5.87
N LEU A 20 -9.70 2.75 5.22
CA LEU A 20 -10.07 1.42 4.73
C LEU A 20 -9.14 0.95 3.60
N ILE A 21 -8.74 1.83 2.68
CA ILE A 21 -7.72 1.56 1.66
C ILE A 21 -6.34 1.31 2.31
N GLY A 22 -6.10 1.91 3.48
CA GLY A 22 -4.91 1.66 4.27
C GLY A 22 -4.72 0.21 4.71
N VAL A 23 -5.80 -0.58 4.81
CA VAL A 23 -5.73 -2.01 5.17
C VAL A 23 -5.03 -2.85 4.09
N PRO A 24 -5.48 -2.88 2.82
CA PRO A 24 -4.74 -3.57 1.78
C PRO A 24 -3.36 -2.95 1.52
N ALA A 25 -3.20 -1.62 1.69
CA ALA A 25 -1.89 -0.96 1.58
C ALA A 25 -0.91 -1.48 2.65
N PHE A 26 -1.38 -1.67 3.89
CA PHE A 26 -0.59 -2.26 4.97
C PHE A 26 -0.04 -3.64 4.61
N PHE A 27 -0.90 -4.56 4.13
CA PHE A 27 -0.45 -5.89 3.70
C PHE A 27 0.53 -5.81 2.53
N THR A 28 0.30 -4.90 1.57
CA THR A 28 1.23 -4.66 0.46
C THR A 28 2.62 -4.26 0.96
N ILE A 29 2.69 -3.33 1.94
CA ILE A 29 3.96 -2.88 2.52
C ILE A 29 4.66 -4.01 3.28
N LEU A 30 3.92 -4.84 4.02
CA LEU A 30 4.50 -6.00 4.71
C LEU A 30 5.05 -7.03 3.72
N CYS A 31 4.30 -7.36 2.68
CA CYS A 31 4.78 -8.24 1.61
C CYS A 31 6.02 -7.68 0.93
N ALA A 32 6.05 -6.36 0.66
CA ALA A 32 7.20 -5.69 0.05
C ALA A 32 8.44 -5.80 0.96
N ARG A 33 8.28 -5.51 2.26
CA ARG A 33 9.38 -5.62 3.23
C ARG A 33 9.90 -7.04 3.35
N TRP A 34 9.00 -8.01 3.42
CA TRP A 34 9.40 -9.41 3.45
C TRP A 34 10.13 -9.81 2.17
N TYR A 35 9.62 -9.40 1.00
CA TYR A 35 10.23 -9.71 -0.30
C TYR A 35 11.61 -9.08 -0.47
N VAL A 36 11.81 -7.86 0.02
CA VAL A 36 13.13 -7.21 0.05
C VAL A 36 14.08 -7.90 1.04
N ALA A 37 13.58 -8.44 2.14
CA ALA A 37 14.45 -9.11 3.12
C ALA A 37 14.76 -10.58 2.77
N HIS A 38 13.82 -11.29 2.14
CA HIS A 38 13.86 -12.76 2.01
C HIS A 38 13.43 -13.27 0.63
N GLY A 39 12.91 -12.43 -0.27
CA GLY A 39 12.25 -12.87 -1.50
C GLY A 39 13.12 -12.85 -2.76
N HIS A 40 14.35 -12.36 -2.69
CA HIS A 40 15.25 -12.31 -3.84
C HIS A 40 16.64 -12.89 -3.51
N CYS A 41 17.19 -13.64 -4.45
CA CYS A 41 18.60 -14.02 -4.46
C CYS A 41 19.45 -12.78 -4.77
N GLY A 42 20.64 -12.69 -4.17
CA GLY A 42 21.57 -11.61 -4.47
C GLY A 42 22.13 -11.70 -5.89
N TYR A 43 22.61 -10.58 -6.43
CA TYR A 43 23.32 -10.57 -7.73
C TYR A 43 24.57 -11.46 -7.72
N GLU A 44 25.19 -11.65 -6.56
CA GLU A 44 26.34 -12.53 -6.39
C GLU A 44 25.97 -14.01 -6.47
N ASP A 45 24.72 -14.36 -6.12
CA ASP A 45 24.22 -15.75 -6.19
C ASP A 45 23.87 -16.14 -7.64
N LEU A 46 23.47 -15.17 -8.48
CA LEU A 46 23.23 -15.35 -9.92
C LEU A 46 24.49 -15.71 -10.73
N ARG A 47 25.68 -15.48 -10.17
CA ARG A 47 26.96 -15.81 -10.82
C ARG A 47 27.46 -17.24 -10.56
N ARG A 48 26.87 -17.95 -9.59
CA ARG A 48 27.19 -19.35 -9.33
C ARG A 48 26.29 -20.24 -10.18
N ARG A 49 26.87 -21.28 -10.79
CA ARG A 49 26.14 -22.24 -11.64
C ARG A 49 25.13 -23.06 -10.84
N ASP A 50 25.36 -23.16 -9.54
CA ASP A 50 24.57 -23.92 -8.61
C ASP A 50 23.88 -22.87 -7.73
N LEU A 51 22.55 -22.77 -7.77
CA LEU A 51 21.74 -21.84 -6.95
C LEU A 51 21.83 -22.14 -5.43
N ASP A 52 22.90 -22.81 -4.98
CA ASP A 52 23.17 -23.30 -3.64
C ASP A 52 23.31 -22.18 -2.59
N GLY A 53 23.34 -20.92 -3.01
CA GLY A 53 23.34 -19.74 -2.13
C GLY A 53 21.93 -19.27 -1.73
N CYS A 54 20.88 -19.70 -2.44
CA CYS A 54 19.51 -19.28 -2.14
C CYS A 54 18.83 -20.25 -1.18
N THR A 55 18.11 -19.73 -0.18
CA THR A 55 17.28 -20.55 0.70
C THR A 55 16.08 -21.11 -0.05
N TYR A 56 15.55 -22.24 0.41
CA TYR A 56 14.36 -22.87 -0.18
C TYR A 56 13.17 -21.89 -0.25
N ASP A 57 13.00 -21.06 0.78
CA ASP A 57 11.98 -19.99 0.81
C ASP A 57 12.18 -18.96 -0.33
N GLN A 58 13.42 -18.61 -0.68
CA GLN A 58 13.69 -17.68 -1.78
C GLN A 58 13.28 -18.24 -3.15
N ILE A 59 13.47 -19.55 -3.36
CA ILE A 59 13.20 -20.22 -4.63
C ILE A 59 11.69 -20.52 -4.78
N GLU A 60 11.06 -21.06 -3.74
CA GLU A 60 9.65 -21.47 -3.81
C GLU A 60 8.70 -20.31 -3.51
N SER A 61 8.92 -19.58 -2.40
CA SER A 61 7.95 -18.59 -1.91
C SER A 61 8.17 -17.18 -2.48
N GLY A 62 9.36 -16.86 -2.98
CA GLY A 62 9.67 -15.56 -3.60
C GLY A 62 8.75 -15.24 -4.78
N GLY A 63 8.50 -16.20 -5.67
CA GLY A 63 7.60 -16.04 -6.81
C GLY A 63 6.15 -15.76 -6.39
N PHE A 64 5.62 -16.54 -5.43
CA PHE A 64 4.26 -16.35 -4.93
C PHE A 64 4.08 -14.99 -4.23
N VAL A 65 5.06 -14.58 -3.41
CA VAL A 65 5.01 -13.28 -2.74
C VAL A 65 5.11 -12.13 -3.75
N LEU A 66 5.91 -12.26 -4.80
CA LEU A 66 5.99 -11.24 -5.86
C LEU A 66 4.66 -11.09 -6.60
N ILE A 67 3.99 -12.20 -6.94
CA ILE A 67 2.67 -12.17 -7.57
C ILE A 67 1.64 -11.53 -6.63
N ALA A 68 1.62 -11.94 -5.36
CA ALA A 68 0.74 -11.36 -4.35
C ALA A 68 0.99 -9.86 -4.19
N LEU A 69 2.25 -9.43 -4.17
CA LEU A 69 2.65 -8.03 -4.10
C LEU A 69 2.15 -7.24 -5.30
N PHE A 70 2.30 -7.79 -6.51
CA PHE A 70 1.82 -7.15 -7.73
C PHE A 70 0.30 -7.00 -7.73
N LEU A 71 -0.43 -8.05 -7.36
CA LEU A 71 -1.89 -8.03 -7.29
C LEU A 71 -2.40 -7.05 -6.24
N LEU A 72 -1.81 -7.05 -5.04
CA LEU A 72 -2.19 -6.14 -3.95
C LEU A 72 -1.84 -4.69 -4.30
N GLY A 73 -0.66 -4.44 -4.86
CA GLY A 73 -0.24 -3.11 -5.31
C GLY A 73 -1.15 -2.57 -6.40
N ALA A 74 -1.46 -3.39 -7.42
CA ALA A 74 -2.40 -3.02 -8.47
C ALA A 74 -3.81 -2.76 -7.92
N PHE A 75 -4.26 -3.57 -6.95
CA PHE A 75 -5.55 -3.39 -6.29
C PHE A 75 -5.62 -2.08 -5.50
N VAL A 76 -4.61 -1.76 -4.69
CA VAL A 76 -4.53 -0.49 -3.95
C VAL A 76 -4.51 0.70 -4.91
N LEU A 77 -3.71 0.62 -5.98
CA LEU A 77 -3.68 1.66 -7.01
C LEU A 77 -5.05 1.83 -7.67
N ALA A 78 -5.72 0.73 -8.02
CA ALA A 78 -7.06 0.77 -8.60
C ALA A 78 -8.08 1.42 -7.64
N LEU A 79 -8.02 1.10 -6.34
CA LEU A 79 -8.88 1.73 -5.33
C LEU A 79 -8.67 3.25 -5.25
N LEU A 80 -7.41 3.70 -5.21
CA LEU A 80 -7.07 5.13 -5.21
C LEU A 80 -7.54 5.81 -6.50
N LEU A 81 -7.29 5.23 -7.66
CA LEU A 81 -7.74 5.80 -8.93
C LEU A 81 -9.27 5.87 -9.03
N LEU A 82 -9.97 4.81 -8.64
CA LEU A 82 -11.43 4.79 -8.65
C LEU A 82 -12.03 5.79 -7.66
N TYR A 83 -11.38 5.98 -6.51
CA TYR A 83 -11.87 6.89 -5.48
C TYR A 83 -11.54 8.35 -5.80
N ASP A 84 -10.32 8.66 -6.18
CA ASP A 84 -9.81 10.03 -6.37
C ASP A 84 -9.99 10.56 -7.79
N VAL A 85 -9.82 9.72 -8.81
CA VAL A 85 -9.85 10.16 -10.22
C VAL A 85 -11.24 10.12 -10.82
N ARG A 86 -12.07 9.12 -10.49
CA ARG A 86 -13.45 9.06 -11.01
C ARG A 86 -14.25 10.36 -10.73
N PRO A 87 -14.07 11.05 -9.58
CA PRO A 87 -14.88 12.22 -9.27
C PRO A 87 -14.37 13.54 -9.83
N LEU A 88 -13.13 13.56 -10.37
CA LEU A 88 -12.68 14.61 -11.28
C LEU A 88 -13.61 14.69 -12.51
N ARG A 89 -14.11 13.54 -12.98
CA ARG A 89 -15.07 13.49 -14.11
C ARG A 89 -16.47 13.98 -13.73
N THR A 90 -16.80 14.07 -12.44
CA THR A 90 -18.12 14.50 -11.96
C THR A 90 -18.11 15.87 -11.28
N GLY A 91 -17.01 16.63 -11.39
CA GLY A 91 -16.90 17.99 -10.87
C GLY A 91 -16.88 18.10 -9.35
N ARG A 92 -16.58 17.02 -8.62
CA ARG A 92 -16.51 17.05 -7.15
C ARG A 92 -15.18 17.66 -6.67
N PRO A 93 -15.19 18.39 -5.53
CA PRO A 93 -13.99 19.05 -5.01
C PRO A 93 -12.93 18.04 -4.55
N LEU A 94 -11.69 18.23 -5.00
CA LEU A 94 -10.52 17.40 -4.69
C LEU A 94 -9.90 17.67 -3.32
N GLY A 95 -10.03 18.89 -2.80
CA GLY A 95 -9.33 19.36 -1.60
C GLY A 95 -9.44 18.42 -0.38
N PRO A 96 -10.64 18.01 0.05
CA PRO A 96 -10.82 17.12 1.20
C PRO A 96 -10.18 15.74 1.03
N ARG A 97 -10.03 15.28 -0.21
CA ARG A 97 -9.50 13.94 -0.52
C ARG A 97 -7.99 13.93 -0.52
N LEU A 98 -7.39 14.89 -1.21
CA LEU A 98 -5.94 15.07 -1.17
C LEU A 98 -5.45 15.30 0.27
N LEU A 99 -6.21 16.05 1.07
CA LEU A 99 -5.88 16.31 2.47
C LEU A 99 -5.96 15.04 3.35
N THR A 100 -6.81 14.08 2.99
CA THR A 100 -6.99 12.84 3.77
C THR A 100 -6.22 11.64 3.18
N LEU A 101 -5.63 11.78 2.00
CA LEU A 101 -4.85 10.73 1.33
C LEU A 101 -3.71 10.17 2.21
N PRO A 102 -2.97 10.96 3.01
CA PRO A 102 -1.96 10.41 3.92
C PRO A 102 -2.52 9.40 4.94
N ALA A 103 -3.82 9.41 5.21
CA ALA A 103 -4.44 8.46 6.13
C ALA A 103 -4.33 6.99 5.68
N VAL A 104 -4.07 6.74 4.39
CA VAL A 104 -3.77 5.39 3.88
C VAL A 104 -2.57 4.76 4.60
N LEU A 105 -1.62 5.57 5.09
CA LEU A 105 -0.43 5.09 5.78
C LEU A 105 -0.64 4.84 7.28
N VAL A 106 -1.76 5.29 7.85
CA VAL A 106 -2.01 5.23 9.31
C VAL A 106 -2.00 3.80 9.85
N PRO A 107 -2.62 2.79 9.21
CA PRO A 107 -2.56 1.41 9.69
C PRO A 107 -1.12 0.88 9.80
N TYR A 108 -0.29 1.18 8.81
CA TYR A 108 1.13 0.79 8.82
C TYR A 108 1.95 1.56 9.85
N ALA A 109 1.73 2.88 9.97
CA ALA A 109 2.39 3.69 10.98
C ALA A 109 2.04 3.21 12.40
N GLY A 110 0.77 2.87 12.64
CA GLY A 110 0.30 2.30 13.91
C GLY A 110 1.03 1.00 14.26
N TYR A 111 1.16 0.08 13.29
CA TYR A 111 1.94 -1.15 13.45
C TYR A 111 3.41 -0.85 13.82
N MET A 112 4.06 0.07 13.09
CA MET A 112 5.45 0.45 13.33
C MET A 112 5.71 1.11 14.69
N MET A 113 4.70 1.74 15.29
CA MET A 113 4.81 2.35 16.62
C MET A 113 4.49 1.37 17.76
N SER A 114 3.87 0.24 17.45
CA SER A 114 3.47 -0.79 18.44
C SER A 114 4.49 -1.92 18.62
N GLY A 115 5.44 -2.05 17.69
CA GLY A 115 6.55 -3.00 17.76
C GLY A 115 7.85 -2.32 18.13
#